data_AF-A0A2E6VQ28-F1
#
_entry.id   AF-A0A2E6VQ28-F1
#
_cell.length_a   1.000
_cell.length_b   1.000
_cell.length_c   1.000
_cell.angle_alpha   90.00
_cell.angle_beta   90.00
_cell.angle_gamma   90.00
#
_symmetry.space_group_name_H-M   'P 1'
#
loop_
_entity.id
_entity.type
_entity.pdbx_description
1 polymer ?
#
loop_
_entity_poly.entity_id
_entity_poly.type
_entity_poly.pdbx_seq_one_letter_code
_entity_poly.pdbx_strand_id
1 'polypeptide(L)'
;MGEVIALEHVRRSKRLFGILIERYGLHYFLVENGQPHPLALDDKRFDQAVNLASVWMELQTKNIPSESTLMIMKRDLRRLLLQRIAQDLVRAGW
;
A
#
# COMPACT_ATOMS: atom_id res chain seq x y z
N MET A 1 -26.51 5.05 -8.55
CA MET A 1 -26.39 4.83 -7.09
C MET A 1 -24.95 5.14 -6.71
N GLY A 2 -24.71 6.08 -5.78
CA GLY A 2 -23.36 6.40 -5.32
C GLY A 2 -22.86 5.31 -4.38
N GLU A 3 -21.72 4.71 -4.69
CA GLU A 3 -21.08 3.70 -3.86
C GLU A 3 -20.58 4.34 -2.55
N VAL A 4 -20.95 3.78 -1.39
CA VAL A 4 -20.57 4.33 -0.10
C VAL A 4 -19.13 3.92 0.21
N ILE A 5 -18.21 4.87 0.09
CA ILE A 5 -16.81 4.66 0.49
C ILE A 5 -16.75 4.53 2.02
N ALA A 6 -16.28 3.39 2.50
CA ALA A 6 -16.05 3.17 3.92
C ALA A 6 -14.78 3.92 4.37
N LEU A 7 -14.93 5.18 4.77
CA LEU A 7 -13.80 6.01 5.24
C LEU A 7 -13.01 5.36 6.39
N GLU A 8 -13.66 4.52 7.19
CA GLU A 8 -13.00 3.73 8.24
C GLU A 8 -12.00 2.72 7.65
N HIS A 9 -12.35 1.99 6.60
CA HIS A 9 -11.45 1.05 5.90
C HIS A 9 -10.24 1.78 5.33
N VAL A 10 -10.46 2.96 4.73
CA VAL A 10 -9.39 3.79 4.18
C VAL A 10 -8.44 4.27 5.29
N ARG A 11 -8.98 4.73 6.43
CA ARG A 11 -8.13 5.19 7.55
C ARG A 11 -7.31 4.07 8.16
N ARG A 12 -7.94 2.92 8.42
CA ARG A 12 -7.28 1.77 9.04
C ARG A 12 -6.26 1.13 8.09
N SER A 13 -6.53 1.08 6.79
CA SER A 13 -5.60 0.51 5.80
C SER A 13 -4.29 1.28 5.72
N LYS A 14 -4.31 2.62 5.81
CA LYS A 14 -3.09 3.44 5.88
C LYS A 14 -2.17 3.02 7.02
N ARG A 15 -2.73 2.78 8.21
CA ARG A 15 -1.95 2.32 9.36
C ARG A 15 -1.33 0.95 9.11
N LEU A 16 -2.10 0.02 8.54
CA LEU A 16 -1.61 -1.31 8.21
C LEU A 16 -0.51 -1.26 7.14
N PHE A 17 -0.68 -0.43 6.10
CA PHE A 17 0.36 -0.23 5.08
C PHE A 17 1.66 0.31 5.68
N GLY A 18 1.59 1.26 6.62
CA GLY A 18 2.76 1.72 7.36
C GLY A 18 3.49 0.58 8.07
N ILE A 19 2.75 -0.27 8.80
CA ILE A 19 3.29 -1.44 9.48
C ILE A 19 3.94 -2.43 8.50
N LEU A 20 3.29 -2.69 7.36
CA LEU A 20 3.83 -3.60 6.34
C LEU A 20 5.13 -3.06 5.75
N ILE A 21 5.20 -1.77 5.43
CA ILE A 21 6.40 -1.12 4.91
C ILE A 21 7.53 -1.12 5.96
N GLU A 22 7.21 -0.85 7.23
CA GLU A 22 8.20 -0.90 8.32
C GLU A 22 8.73 -2.32 8.55
N ARG A 23 7.87 -3.33 8.48
CA ARG A 23 8.25 -4.72 8.75
C ARG A 23 9.01 -5.38 7.62
N TYR A 24 8.55 -5.21 6.39
CA TYR A 24 9.16 -5.83 5.21
C TYR A 24 10.22 -4.95 4.55
N GLY A 25 10.25 -3.65 4.85
CA GLY A 25 11.08 -2.68 4.17
C GLY A 25 10.56 -2.34 2.77
N LEU A 26 11.13 -1.28 2.19
CA LEU A 26 10.77 -0.83 0.84
C LEU A 26 11.11 -1.86 -0.25
N HIS A 27 12.24 -2.56 -0.11
CA HIS A 27 12.74 -3.52 -1.10
C HIS A 27 11.73 -4.63 -1.43
N TYR A 28 10.91 -5.05 -0.46
CA TYR A 28 9.83 -6.04 -0.68
C TYR A 28 8.80 -5.60 -1.72
N PHE A 29 8.59 -4.29 -1.88
CA PHE A 29 7.61 -3.71 -2.80
C PHE A 29 8.22 -3.29 -4.14
N LEU A 30 9.51 -3.49 -4.33
CA LEU A 30 10.23 -3.08 -5.54
C LEU A 30 10.58 -4.31 -6.38
N VAL A 31 10.65 -4.11 -7.71
CA VAL A 31 11.09 -5.16 -8.62
C VAL A 31 12.58 -5.42 -8.42
N GLU A 32 12.95 -6.67 -8.11
CA GLU A 32 14.35 -7.09 -8.11
C GLU A 32 14.87 -7.17 -9.55
N ASN A 33 15.51 -6.10 -10.03
CA ASN A 33 16.06 -6.01 -11.38
C ASN A 33 17.60 -5.82 -11.40
N GLY A 34 18.27 -6.07 -10.26
CA GLY A 34 19.72 -5.91 -10.14
C GLY A 34 20.20 -4.45 -10.21
N GLN A 35 19.30 -3.46 -10.26
CA GLN A 35 19.68 -2.06 -10.17
C GLN A 35 19.83 -1.63 -8.71
N PRO A 36 20.77 -0.71 -8.42
CA PRO A 36 20.99 -0.22 -7.06
C PRO A 36 19.78 0.51 -6.47
N HIS A 37 18.90 1.06 -7.31
CA HIS A 37 17.62 1.63 -6.89
C HIS A 37 16.51 1.26 -7.88
N PRO A 38 15.78 0.16 -7.64
CA PRO A 38 14.61 -0.16 -8.45
C PRO A 38 13.51 0.87 -8.18
N LEU A 39 13.16 1.65 -9.20
CA LEU A 39 12.06 2.64 -9.14
C LEU A 39 10.69 2.04 -9.50
N ALA A 40 10.67 0.77 -9.93
CA ALA A 40 9.46 0.07 -10.30
C ALA A 40 8.89 -0.69 -9.10
N LEU A 41 7.58 -0.53 -8.87
CA LEU A 41 6.84 -1.31 -7.88
C LEU A 41 6.58 -2.72 -8.42
N ASP A 42 6.72 -3.74 -7.56
CA ASP A 42 6.26 -5.09 -7.87
C ASP A 42 4.73 -5.15 -7.69
N ASP A 43 4.01 -5.20 -8.81
CA ASP A 43 2.54 -5.23 -8.84
C ASP A 43 1.95 -6.42 -8.06
N LYS A 44 2.62 -7.57 -8.05
CA LYS A 44 2.15 -8.76 -7.31
C LYS A 44 2.25 -8.54 -5.82
N ARG A 45 3.37 -8.01 -5.34
CA ARG A 45 3.59 -7.69 -3.91
C ARG A 45 2.68 -6.58 -3.44
N PHE A 46 2.47 -5.60 -4.31
CA PHE A 46 1.52 -4.51 -4.10
C PHE A 46 0.09 -5.02 -3.93
N ASP A 47 -0.41 -5.84 -4.86
CA ASP A 47 -1.76 -6.38 -4.79
C ASP A 47 -1.93 -7.34 -3.59
N GLN A 48 -0.89 -8.10 -3.23
CA GLN A 48 -0.89 -8.92 -2.01
C GLN A 48 -1.09 -8.08 -0.74
N ALA A 49 -0.40 -6.94 -0.63
CA ALA A 49 -0.54 -6.06 0.54
C ALA A 49 -1.94 -5.45 0.62
N VAL A 50 -2.52 -5.07 -0.52
CA VAL A 50 -3.89 -4.54 -0.59
C VAL A 50 -4.90 -5.61 -0.24
N ASN A 51 -4.74 -6.83 -0.73
CA ASN A 51 -5.62 -7.95 -0.41
C ASN A 51 -5.56 -8.31 1.09
N LEU A 52 -4.35 -8.36 1.65
CA LEU A 52 -4.17 -8.59 3.09
C LEU A 52 -4.84 -7.49 3.93
N ALA A 53 -4.75 -6.23 3.49
CA ALA A 53 -5.46 -5.13 4.12
C ALA A 53 -6.98 -5.27 3.99
N SER A 54 -7.48 -5.70 2.84
CA SER A 54 -8.90 -5.95 2.60
C SER A 54 -9.46 -7.01 3.56
N VAL A 55 -8.80 -8.17 3.63
CA VAL A 55 -9.19 -9.27 4.53
C VAL A 55 -9.15 -8.82 5.99
N TRP A 56 -8.12 -8.05 6.37
CA TRP A 56 -8.06 -7.52 7.73
C TRP A 56 -9.19 -6.52 8.02
N MET A 57 -9.56 -5.66 7.08
CA MET A 57 -10.70 -4.74 7.26
C MET A 57 -12.01 -5.51 7.43
N GLU A 58 -12.23 -6.52 6.58
CA GLU A 58 -13.41 -7.38 6.65
C GLU A 58 -13.54 -8.03 8.03
N LEU A 59 -12.45 -8.59 8.56
CA LEU A 59 -12.43 -9.19 9.89
C LEU A 59 -12.75 -8.18 11.01
N GLN A 60 -12.31 -6.93 10.86
CA GLN A 60 -12.48 -5.90 11.89
C GLN A 60 -13.86 -5.24 11.89
N THR A 61 -14.43 -4.99 10.71
CA THR A 61 -15.70 -4.26 10.59
C THR A 61 -16.87 -5.16 10.23
N LYS A 62 -16.64 -6.46 9.97
CA LYS A 62 -17.61 -7.42 9.44
C LYS A 62 -18.25 -7.00 8.11
N ASN A 63 -17.55 -6.12 7.37
CA ASN A 63 -18.02 -5.55 6.11
C ASN A 63 -16.91 -5.68 5.08
N ILE A 64 -17.24 -6.25 3.92
CA ILE A 64 -16.30 -6.42 2.81
C ILE A 64 -16.04 -5.04 2.18
N PRO A 65 -14.77 -4.62 2.00
CA PRO A 65 -14.46 -3.40 1.28
C PRO A 65 -15.00 -3.43 -0.14
N SER A 66 -15.69 -2.36 -0.52
CA SER A 66 -16.22 -2.21 -1.88
C SER A 66 -15.10 -1.99 -2.91
N GLU A 67 -15.39 -2.14 -4.19
CA GLU A 67 -14.39 -1.96 -5.26
C GLU A 67 -13.82 -0.54 -5.27
N SER A 68 -14.68 0.49 -5.10
CA SER A 68 -14.21 1.87 -4.95
C SER A 68 -13.30 2.05 -3.73
N THR A 69 -13.62 1.37 -2.62
CA THR A 69 -12.79 1.41 -1.40
C THR A 69 -11.42 0.76 -1.65
N LEU A 70 -11.38 -0.37 -2.36
CA LEU A 70 -10.13 -1.03 -2.76
C LEU A 70 -9.30 -0.15 -3.70
N MET A 71 -9.91 0.53 -4.68
CA MET A 71 -9.18 1.46 -5.55
C MET A 71 -8.52 2.60 -4.76
N ILE A 72 -9.22 3.14 -3.75
CA ILE A 72 -8.67 4.17 -2.87
C ILE A 72 -7.50 3.61 -2.04
N MET A 73 -7.66 2.40 -1.47
CA MET A 73 -6.61 1.72 -0.73
C MET A 73 -5.36 1.50 -1.59
N LYS A 74 -5.52 1.04 -2.84
CA LYS A 74 -4.42 0.91 -3.81
C LYS A 74 -3.73 2.25 -4.03
N ARG A 75 -4.50 3.30 -4.35
CA ARG A 75 -3.93 4.65 -4.57
C ARG A 75 -3.14 5.16 -3.36
N ASP A 76 -3.66 4.94 -2.17
CA ASP A 76 -3.02 5.37 -0.92
C ASP A 76 -1.74 4.58 -0.64
N LEU A 77 -1.72 3.26 -0.85
CA LEU A 77 -0.49 2.46 -0.73
C LEU A 77 0.57 2.93 -1.72
N ARG A 78 0.19 3.15 -2.99
CA ARG A 78 1.13 3.63 -4.02
C ARG A 78 1.73 4.98 -3.62
N ARG A 79 0.91 5.91 -3.12
CA ARG A 79 1.37 7.21 -2.64
C ARG A 79 2.35 7.07 -1.47
N LEU A 80 2.06 6.20 -0.51
CA LEU A 80 2.95 5.95 0.64
C LEU A 80 4.32 5.41 0.20
N LEU A 81 4.33 4.43 -0.71
CA LEU A 81 5.56 3.85 -1.23
C LEU A 81 6.39 4.90 -1.99
N LEU A 82 5.78 5.66 -2.90
CA LEU A 82 6.47 6.71 -3.65
C LEU A 82 7.04 7.81 -2.74
N GLN A 83 6.29 8.23 -1.71
CA GLN A 83 6.79 9.20 -0.73
C GLN A 83 8.01 8.67 0.01
N ARG A 84 8.01 7.38 0.36
CA ARG A 84 9.14 6.77 1.07
C ARG A 84 10.35 6.57 0.16
N ILE A 85 10.15 6.16 -1.09
CA ILE A 85 11.21 6.07 -2.11
C ILE A 85 11.86 7.45 -2.32
N ALA A 86 11.05 8.50 -2.48
CA ALA A 86 11.56 9.86 -2.63
C ALA A 86 12.38 10.31 -1.41
N GLN A 87 11.94 9.99 -0.20
CA GLN A 87 12.71 10.28 1.02
C GLN A 87 14.05 9.54 1.06
N ASP A 88 14.08 8.27 0.66
CA ASP A 88 15.31 7.49 0.61
C ASP A 88 16.30 8.01 -0.45
N LEU A 89 15.81 8.43 -1.62
CA LEU A 89 16.64 9.07 -2.65
C LEU A 89 17.29 10.36 -2.17
N VAL A 90 16.50 11.25 -1.56
CA VAL A 90 17.02 12.51 -0.98
C VAL A 90 18.06 12.23 0.10
N ARG A 91 17.86 11.21 0.94
CA ARG A 91 18.83 10.80 1.97
C ARG A 91 20.10 10.20 1.39
N ALA A 92 20.00 9.50 0.26
CA ALA A 92 21.13 8.96 -0.48
C ALA A 92 21.93 10.03 -1.25
N GLY A 93 21.46 11.30 -1.26
CA GLY A 93 22.16 12.42 -1.90
C GLY A 93 21.86 12.58 -3.40
N TRP A 94 20.72 12.05 -3.86
CA TRP A 94 20.20 12.22 -5.22
C TRP A 94 19.29 13.45 -5.36
#